data_AF-A0A519VS04-F1
#
_entry.id   AF-A0A519VS04-F1
#
_cell.length_a   1.000
_cell.length_b   1.000
_cell.length_c   1.000
_cell.angle_alpha   90.00
_cell.angle_beta   90.00
_cell.angle_gamma   90.00
#
_symmetry.space_group_name_H-M   'P 1'
#
loop_
_entity.id
_entity.type
_entity.pdbx_description
1 polymer ?
#
loop_
_entity_poly.entity_id
_entity_poly.type
_entity_poly.pdbx_seq_one_letter_code
_entity_poly.pdbx_strand_id
1 'polypeptide(L)'
;SKMTREMASDYAYKHELLRAYLLELIYLAQKLLPAPAATPAPPAAARLAARFTELLERQFPLAAPGQQVGLRTARDFAEALAVHVNHLNRVLKEATGHTTTALLGARLGQEARQLLKHTTWTVSEIADGLGFTDVAHFCHFFKRQTGRAPGDYRGGGAG
;
A
#
# COMPACT_ATOMS: atom_id res chain seq x y z
N SER A 1 22.66 -18.61 7.81
CA SER A 1 21.96 -19.29 6.69
C SER A 1 22.85 -19.28 5.45
N LYS A 2 22.61 -20.15 4.45
CA LYS A 2 23.31 -20.10 3.16
C LYS A 2 23.16 -18.71 2.50
N MET A 3 21.97 -18.12 2.58
CA MET A 3 21.69 -16.76 2.07
C MET A 3 22.53 -15.67 2.77
N THR A 4 22.64 -15.70 4.10
CA THR A 4 23.40 -14.66 4.84
C THR A 4 24.90 -14.73 4.55
N ARG A 5 25.43 -15.93 4.27
CA ARG A 5 26.82 -16.11 3.85
C ARG A 5 27.03 -15.61 2.43
N GLU A 6 26.10 -15.89 1.53
CA GLU A 6 26.18 -15.46 0.13
C GLU A 6 26.00 -13.95 -0.04
N MET A 7 25.18 -13.30 0.79
CA MET A 7 25.06 -11.84 0.80
C MET A 7 26.39 -11.13 1.12
N ALA A 8 27.20 -11.72 2.00
CA ALA A 8 28.51 -11.21 2.39
C ALA A 8 29.66 -11.62 1.44
N SER A 9 29.33 -12.30 0.34
CA SER A 9 30.28 -12.78 -0.65
C SER A 9 30.57 -11.72 -1.72
N ASP A 10 31.79 -11.76 -2.26
CA ASP A 10 32.19 -11.01 -3.47
C ASP A 10 32.00 -11.82 -4.75
N TYR A 11 31.25 -12.92 -4.68
CA TYR A 11 30.93 -13.74 -5.83
C TYR A 11 30.14 -12.96 -6.90
N ALA A 12 30.64 -13.00 -8.13
CA ALA A 12 30.11 -12.22 -9.26
C ALA A 12 28.62 -12.47 -9.53
N TYR A 13 28.12 -13.68 -9.29
CA TYR A 13 26.73 -14.07 -9.51
C TYR A 13 25.94 -14.26 -8.20
N LYS A 14 26.35 -13.61 -7.11
CA LYS A 14 25.67 -13.74 -5.80
C LYS A 14 24.17 -13.44 -5.86
N HIS A 15 23.74 -12.48 -6.68
CA HIS A 15 22.32 -12.15 -6.83
C HIS A 15 21.51 -13.26 -7.53
N GLU A 16 22.08 -13.91 -8.55
CA GLU A 16 21.49 -15.09 -9.19
C GLU A 16 21.34 -16.23 -8.18
N LEU A 17 22.38 -16.46 -7.37
CA LEU A 17 22.38 -17.50 -6.36
C LEU A 17 21.40 -17.22 -5.21
N LEU A 18 21.28 -15.95 -4.79
CA LEU A 18 20.27 -15.52 -3.82
C LEU A 18 18.84 -15.68 -4.35
N ARG A 19 18.62 -15.41 -5.64
CA ARG A 19 17.33 -15.66 -6.30
C ARG A 19 17.00 -17.15 -6.31
N ALA A 20 17.98 -18.00 -6.59
CA ALA A 20 17.81 -19.45 -6.51
C ALA A 20 17.45 -19.92 -5.09
N TYR A 21 18.12 -19.40 -4.06
CA TYR A 21 17.78 -19.71 -2.66
C TYR A 21 16.39 -19.22 -2.25
N LEU A 22 15.97 -18.04 -2.73
CA LEU A 22 14.61 -17.55 -2.49
C LEU A 22 13.58 -18.48 -3.14
N LEU A 23 13.81 -18.89 -4.38
CA LEU A 23 12.94 -19.85 -5.06
C LEU A 23 12.89 -21.19 -4.32
N GLU A 24 14.03 -21.71 -3.87
CA GLU A 24 14.10 -22.93 -3.07
C GLU A 24 13.24 -22.81 -1.79
N LEU A 25 13.35 -21.70 -1.05
CA LEU A 25 12.51 -21.47 0.14
C LEU A 25 11.02 -21.40 -0.19
N ILE A 26 10.64 -20.75 -1.30
CA ILE A 26 9.25 -20.69 -1.76
C ILE A 26 8.73 -22.10 -2.08
N TYR A 27 9.51 -22.92 -2.80
CA TYR A 27 9.11 -24.30 -3.13
C TYR A 27 9.06 -25.20 -1.91
N LEU A 28 9.99 -25.05 -0.96
CA LEU A 28 9.96 -25.78 0.31
C LEU A 28 8.72 -25.40 1.13
N ALA A 29 8.37 -24.12 1.19
CA ALA A 29 7.14 -23.66 1.83
C ALA A 29 5.90 -24.26 1.16
N GLN A 30 5.84 -24.29 -0.19
CA GLN A 30 4.77 -24.95 -0.94
C GLN A 30 4.67 -26.45 -0.65
N LYS A 31 5.81 -27.14 -0.49
CA LYS A 31 5.85 -28.57 -0.18
C LYS A 31 5.36 -28.90 1.23
N LEU A 32 5.50 -27.96 2.17
CA LEU A 32 5.00 -28.08 3.54
C LEU A 32 3.50 -27.77 3.65
N LEU A 33 2.95 -27.04 2.67
CA LEU A 33 1.51 -26.88 2.56
C LEU A 33 0.90 -28.20 2.06
N PRO A 34 -0.20 -28.69 2.67
CA PRO A 34 -0.94 -29.81 2.10
C PRO A 34 -1.28 -29.51 0.64
N ALA A 35 -1.23 -30.54 -0.23
CA ALA A 35 -1.63 -30.40 -1.63
C ALA A 35 -2.95 -29.62 -1.69
N PRO A 36 -3.07 -28.58 -2.53
CA PRO A 36 -4.24 -27.72 -2.50
C PRO A 36 -5.45 -28.57 -2.84
N ALA A 37 -6.17 -29.02 -1.80
CA ALA A 37 -7.54 -29.45 -1.96
C ALA A 37 -8.22 -28.27 -2.63
N ALA A 38 -8.82 -28.50 -3.81
CA ALA A 38 -9.44 -27.48 -4.64
C ALA A 38 -10.17 -26.49 -3.74
N THR A 39 -9.55 -25.34 -3.49
CA THR A 39 -10.03 -24.46 -2.43
C THR A 39 -11.36 -23.93 -2.95
N PRO A 40 -12.48 -24.14 -2.24
CA PRO A 40 -13.75 -23.61 -2.70
C PRO A 40 -13.57 -22.11 -2.95
N ALA A 41 -14.11 -21.62 -4.06
CA ALA A 41 -13.93 -20.24 -4.46
C ALA A 41 -14.22 -19.33 -3.25
N PRO A 42 -13.33 -18.36 -2.94
CA PRO A 42 -13.47 -17.55 -1.74
C PRO A 42 -14.85 -16.89 -1.71
N PRO A 43 -15.49 -16.75 -0.53
CA PRO A 43 -16.83 -16.18 -0.42
C PRO A 43 -16.94 -14.84 -1.16
N ALA A 44 -18.14 -14.50 -1.65
CA ALA A 44 -18.35 -13.25 -2.41
C ALA A 44 -17.81 -12.00 -1.68
N ALA A 45 -17.94 -11.96 -0.34
CA ALA A 45 -17.39 -10.90 0.50
C ALA A 45 -15.85 -10.83 0.45
N ALA A 46 -15.16 -11.97 0.50
CA ALA A 46 -13.70 -12.03 0.39
C ALA A 46 -13.22 -11.56 -0.99
N ARG A 47 -13.96 -11.92 -2.07
CA ARG A 47 -13.68 -11.42 -3.42
C ARG A 47 -13.87 -9.91 -3.52
N LEU A 48 -14.93 -9.36 -2.91
CA LEU A 48 -15.16 -7.92 -2.88
C LEU A 48 -14.05 -7.17 -2.14
N ALA A 49 -13.61 -7.68 -0.99
CA ALA A 49 -12.49 -7.11 -0.23
C ALA A 49 -11.19 -7.14 -1.06
N ALA A 50 -10.89 -8.26 -1.73
CA ALA A 50 -9.71 -8.36 -2.61
C ALA A 50 -9.77 -7.37 -3.78
N ARG A 51 -10.93 -7.22 -4.42
CA ARG A 51 -11.14 -6.26 -5.52
C ARG A 51 -11.01 -4.81 -5.06
N PHE A 52 -11.48 -4.50 -3.85
CA PHE A 52 -11.23 -3.19 -3.23
C PHE A 52 -9.73 -2.94 -3.05
N THR A 53 -9.00 -3.90 -2.47
CA THR A 53 -7.55 -3.77 -2.27
C THR A 53 -6.82 -3.57 -3.60
N GLU A 54 -7.14 -4.36 -4.62
CA GLU A 54 -6.58 -4.21 -5.97
C GLU A 54 -6.85 -2.81 -6.53
N LEU A 55 -8.09 -2.34 -6.44
CA LEU A 55 -8.49 -1.02 -6.95
C LEU A 55 -7.80 0.13 -6.19
N LEU A 56 -7.62 -0.03 -4.88
CA LEU A 56 -6.91 0.93 -4.04
C LEU A 56 -5.44 1.03 -4.42
N GLU A 57 -4.75 -0.11 -4.51
CA GLU A 57 -3.30 -0.16 -4.76
C GLU A 57 -2.93 0.28 -6.18
N ARG A 58 -3.82 0.11 -7.16
CA ARG A 58 -3.58 0.56 -8.55
C ARG A 58 -3.37 2.08 -8.69
N GLN A 59 -3.73 2.87 -7.67
CA GLN A 59 -3.54 4.31 -7.68
C GLN A 59 -2.14 4.75 -7.21
N PHE A 60 -1.32 3.80 -6.77
CA PHE A 60 -0.02 4.07 -6.15
C PHE A 60 1.09 3.18 -6.73
N PRO A 61 2.36 3.61 -6.67
CA PRO A 61 2.82 4.92 -6.18
C PRO A 61 2.45 6.06 -7.15
N LEU A 62 2.45 7.29 -6.65
CA LEU A 62 2.42 8.45 -7.53
C LEU A 62 3.78 8.57 -8.24
N ALA A 63 3.76 8.53 -9.57
CA ALA A 63 4.97 8.48 -10.38
C ALA A 63 5.46 9.86 -10.85
N ALA A 64 4.58 10.87 -10.89
CA ALA A 64 4.91 12.21 -11.39
C ALA A 64 4.23 13.32 -10.59
N PRO A 65 4.86 14.50 -10.44
CA PRO A 65 4.18 15.70 -9.97
C PRO A 65 2.97 16.00 -10.86
N GLY A 66 1.82 16.29 -10.24
CA GLY A 66 0.56 16.55 -10.96
C GLY A 66 -0.28 15.31 -11.28
N GLN A 67 0.24 14.09 -11.08
CA GLN A 67 -0.61 12.90 -11.06
C GLN A 67 -1.49 12.93 -9.82
N GLN A 68 -2.80 12.81 -10.01
CA GLN A 68 -3.77 12.74 -8.91
C GLN A 68 -4.33 11.34 -8.72
N VAL A 69 -4.58 10.96 -7.46
CA VAL A 69 -5.38 9.76 -7.17
C VAL A 69 -6.83 9.98 -7.62
N GLY A 70 -7.41 9.00 -8.31
CA GLY A 70 -8.73 9.13 -8.91
C GLY A 70 -9.90 8.86 -7.96
N LEU A 71 -9.75 7.90 -7.05
CA LEU A 71 -10.77 7.48 -6.09
C LEU A 71 -10.40 8.00 -4.69
N ARG A 72 -11.21 8.94 -4.19
CA ARG A 72 -10.93 9.75 -2.98
C ARG A 72 -11.89 9.47 -1.84
N THR A 73 -13.03 8.85 -2.11
CA THR A 73 -14.09 8.63 -1.13
C THR A 73 -14.56 7.20 -1.12
N ALA A 74 -15.15 6.76 0.01
CA ALA A 74 -15.78 5.45 0.09
C ALA A 74 -16.89 5.26 -0.95
N ARG A 75 -17.53 6.35 -1.39
CA ARG A 75 -18.54 6.34 -2.44
C ARG A 75 -17.92 6.02 -3.80
N ASP A 76 -16.79 6.64 -4.15
CA ASP A 76 -16.11 6.39 -5.44
C ASP A 76 -15.73 4.91 -5.57
N PHE A 77 -15.21 4.30 -4.50
CA PHE A 77 -14.90 2.87 -4.48
C PHE A 77 -16.14 1.99 -4.58
N ALA A 78 -17.24 2.35 -3.91
CA ALA A 78 -18.48 1.60 -3.96
C ALA A 78 -19.11 1.65 -5.36
N GLU A 79 -19.11 2.82 -6.00
CA GLU A 79 -19.57 3.01 -7.38
C GLU A 79 -18.71 2.21 -8.37
N ALA A 80 -17.37 2.30 -8.27
CA ALA A 80 -16.45 1.55 -9.12
C ALA A 80 -16.57 0.02 -8.96
N LEU A 81 -17.00 -0.46 -7.80
CA LEU A 81 -17.23 -1.87 -7.51
C LEU A 81 -18.69 -2.30 -7.73
N ALA A 82 -19.56 -1.39 -8.20
CA ALA A 82 -20.99 -1.62 -8.41
C ALA A 82 -21.72 -2.18 -7.17
N VAL A 83 -21.40 -1.65 -5.98
CA VAL A 83 -22.01 -2.04 -4.70
C VAL A 83 -22.48 -0.81 -3.91
N HIS A 84 -23.37 -1.02 -2.95
CA HIS A 84 -23.75 0.04 -2.02
C HIS A 84 -22.63 0.32 -1.01
N VAL A 85 -22.39 1.60 -0.68
CA VAL A 85 -21.30 2.03 0.23
C VAL A 85 -21.36 1.37 1.62
N ASN A 86 -22.57 1.17 2.17
CA ASN A 86 -22.75 0.48 3.45
C ASN A 86 -22.36 -1.00 3.36
N HIS A 87 -22.64 -1.65 2.23
CA HIS A 87 -22.24 -3.04 2.02
C HIS A 87 -20.71 -3.16 1.94
N LEU A 88 -20.07 -2.28 1.16
CA LEU A 88 -18.61 -2.22 1.06
C LEU A 88 -17.96 -2.01 2.43
N ASN A 89 -18.42 -1.01 3.20
CA ASN A 89 -17.90 -0.74 4.53
C ASN A 89 -18.07 -1.93 5.48
N ARG A 90 -19.23 -2.61 5.44
CA ARG A 90 -19.48 -3.78 6.28
C ARG A 90 -18.51 -4.91 5.93
N VAL A 91 -18.39 -5.25 4.65
CA VAL A 91 -17.49 -6.32 4.17
C VAL A 91 -16.04 -6.03 4.51
N LEU A 92 -15.57 -4.80 4.31
CA LEU A 92 -14.20 -4.41 4.64
C LEU A 92 -13.97 -4.44 6.15
N LYS A 93 -14.93 -4.00 6.96
CA LYS A 93 -14.80 -4.04 8.43
C LYS A 93 -14.76 -5.48 8.96
N GLU A 94 -15.57 -6.38 8.41
CA GLU A 94 -15.54 -7.81 8.74
C GLU A 94 -14.21 -8.46 8.31
N ALA A 95 -13.71 -8.15 7.12
CA ALA A 95 -12.50 -8.77 6.57
C ALA A 95 -11.19 -8.20 7.16
N THR A 96 -11.16 -6.90 7.50
CA THR A 96 -9.93 -6.17 7.83
C THR A 96 -9.96 -5.46 9.18
N GLY A 97 -11.12 -5.37 9.82
CA GLY A 97 -11.35 -4.55 11.03
C GLY A 97 -11.55 -3.05 10.74
N HIS A 98 -11.37 -2.60 9.49
CA HIS A 98 -11.32 -1.18 9.14
C HIS A 98 -12.40 -0.80 8.11
N THR A 99 -12.83 0.46 8.16
CA THR A 99 -13.75 1.01 7.15
C THR A 99 -13.01 1.39 5.87
N THR A 100 -13.75 1.59 4.78
CA THR A 100 -13.20 2.04 3.49
C THR A 100 -12.37 3.31 3.64
N THR A 101 -12.90 4.31 4.38
CA THR A 101 -12.23 5.58 4.63
C THR A 101 -10.96 5.42 5.45
N ALA A 102 -10.95 4.51 6.44
CA ALA A 102 -9.77 4.23 7.26
C ALA A 102 -8.66 3.57 6.43
N LEU A 103 -9.00 2.59 5.60
CA LEU A 103 -8.05 1.91 4.70
C LEU A 103 -7.46 2.88 3.67
N LEU A 104 -8.30 3.67 3.00
CA LEU A 104 -7.85 4.71 2.08
C LEU A 104 -6.95 5.73 2.77
N GLY A 105 -7.36 6.22 3.95
CA GLY A 105 -6.58 7.16 4.74
C GLY A 105 -5.22 6.60 5.15
N ALA A 106 -5.15 5.33 5.57
CA ALA A 106 -3.89 4.68 5.91
C ALA A 106 -2.95 4.59 4.69
N ARG A 107 -3.48 4.21 3.52
CA ARG A 107 -2.68 4.11 2.29
C ARG A 107 -2.19 5.46 1.78
N LEU A 108 -3.03 6.50 1.82
CA LEU A 108 -2.64 7.87 1.51
C LEU A 108 -1.55 8.39 2.46
N GLY A 109 -1.66 8.08 3.76
CA GLY A 109 -0.64 8.42 4.74
C GLY A 109 0.69 7.70 4.47
N GLN A 110 0.64 6.43 4.05
CA GLN A 110 1.83 5.70 3.60
C GLN A 110 2.47 6.37 2.38
N GLU A 111 1.69 6.72 1.37
CA GLU A 111 2.19 7.38 0.17
C GLU A 111 2.83 8.72 0.49
N ALA A 112 2.16 9.56 1.28
CA ALA A 112 2.69 10.84 1.71
C ALA A 112 4.06 10.70 2.39
N ARG A 113 4.22 9.69 3.26
CA ARG A 113 5.51 9.41 3.92
C ARG A 113 6.59 9.01 2.91
N GLN A 114 6.26 8.20 1.91
CA GLN A 114 7.19 7.78 0.87
C GLN A 114 7.61 8.98 0.01
N LEU A 115 6.66 9.78 -0.46
CA LEU A 115 6.92 10.97 -1.27
C LEU A 115 7.78 12.00 -0.50
N LEU A 116 7.47 12.25 0.77
CA LEU A 116 8.23 13.18 1.61
C LEU A 116 9.69 12.74 1.83
N LYS A 117 9.96 11.43 1.83
CA LYS A 117 11.29 10.86 2.08
C LYS A 117 12.13 10.67 0.82
N HIS A 118 11.49 10.34 -0.29
CA HIS A 118 12.18 9.81 -1.47
C HIS A 118 12.06 10.73 -2.70
N THR A 119 11.38 11.87 -2.57
CA THR A 119 11.24 12.84 -3.67
C THR A 119 11.58 14.26 -3.21
N THR A 120 11.81 15.13 -4.18
CA THR A 120 12.01 16.57 -3.96
C THR A 120 10.71 17.37 -4.08
N TRP A 121 9.56 16.72 -4.25
CA TRP A 121 8.28 17.40 -4.46
C TRP A 121 7.96 18.31 -3.28
N THR A 122 7.34 19.44 -3.52
CA THR A 122 6.88 20.36 -2.48
C THR A 122 5.72 19.75 -1.69
N VAL A 123 5.46 20.29 -0.49
CA VAL A 123 4.29 19.87 0.30
C VAL A 123 2.98 20.13 -0.45
N SER A 124 2.93 21.19 -1.28
CA SER A 124 1.78 21.49 -2.13
C SER A 124 1.58 20.42 -3.21
N GLU A 125 2.63 20.09 -3.97
CA GLU A 125 2.54 19.06 -5.02
C GLU A 125 2.10 17.70 -4.47
N ILE A 126 2.58 17.33 -3.27
CA ILE A 126 2.16 16.11 -2.59
C ILE A 126 0.69 16.19 -2.15
N ALA A 127 0.25 17.31 -1.58
CA ALA A 127 -1.15 17.51 -1.20
C ALA A 127 -2.09 17.40 -2.42
N ASP A 128 -1.72 18.06 -3.52
CA ASP A 128 -2.47 18.10 -4.76
C ASP A 128 -2.52 16.71 -5.42
N GLY A 129 -1.39 15.99 -5.48
CA GLY A 129 -1.34 14.63 -6.04
C GLY A 129 -2.12 13.61 -5.22
N LEU A 130 -2.14 13.79 -3.89
CA LEU A 130 -2.98 12.99 -3.01
C LEU A 130 -4.44 13.46 -2.99
N GLY A 131 -4.83 14.46 -3.80
CA GLY A 131 -6.21 14.92 -3.97
C GLY A 131 -6.79 15.66 -2.76
N PHE A 132 -5.97 16.39 -2.01
CA PHE A 132 -6.44 17.33 -1.00
C PHE A 132 -6.82 18.66 -1.65
N THR A 133 -7.86 19.33 -1.13
CA THR A 133 -8.33 20.62 -1.65
C THR A 133 -7.34 21.75 -1.39
N ASP A 134 -6.57 21.63 -0.32
CA ASP A 134 -5.61 22.61 0.12
C ASP A 134 -4.54 21.95 1.01
N VAL A 135 -3.41 22.65 1.12
CA VAL A 135 -2.24 22.22 1.86
C VAL A 135 -2.51 22.13 3.37
N ALA A 136 -3.40 22.96 3.91
CA ALA A 136 -3.70 22.98 5.34
C ALA A 136 -4.43 21.70 5.78
N HIS A 137 -5.42 21.25 5.00
CA HIS A 137 -6.12 19.99 5.18
C HIS A 137 -5.16 18.79 5.08
N PHE A 138 -4.24 18.81 4.11
CA PHE A 138 -3.20 17.79 4.01
C PHE A 138 -2.30 17.77 5.25
N CYS A 139 -1.80 18.93 5.70
CA CYS A 139 -0.94 19.04 6.88
C CYS A 139 -1.63 18.50 8.14
N HIS A 140 -2.91 18.84 8.35
CA HIS A 140 -3.69 18.33 9.48
C HIS A 140 -3.89 16.81 9.38
N PHE A 141 -4.26 16.31 8.21
CA PHE A 141 -4.39 14.87 7.95
C PHE A 141 -3.09 14.13 8.22
N PHE A 142 -1.97 14.62 7.70
CA PHE A 142 -0.66 14.01 7.82
C PHE A 142 -0.18 13.99 9.27
N LYS A 143 -0.37 15.10 9.99
CA LYS A 143 -0.06 15.18 11.43
C LYS A 143 -0.90 14.21 12.24
N ARG A 144 -2.19 14.04 11.93
CA ARG A 144 -3.03 13.02 12.58
C ARG A 144 -2.57 11.60 12.30
N GLN A 145 -2.06 11.33 11.10
CA GLN A 145 -1.57 9.99 10.72
C GLN A 145 -0.18 9.65 11.27
N THR A 146 0.67 10.65 11.50
CA THR A 146 2.11 10.44 11.77
C THR A 146 2.61 11.08 13.07
N GLY A 147 1.80 11.92 13.70
CA GLY A 147 2.19 12.74 14.87
C GLY A 147 3.05 13.97 14.53
N ARG A 148 3.54 14.11 13.29
CA ARG A 148 4.48 15.18 12.88
C ARG A 148 3.94 15.96 11.68
N ALA A 149 4.32 17.23 11.54
CA ALA A 149 4.00 17.99 10.35
C ALA A 149 4.81 17.50 9.13
N PRO A 150 4.32 17.65 7.89
CA PRO A 150 5.05 17.21 6.68
C PRO A 150 6.46 17.81 6.57
N GLY A 151 6.62 19.10 6.85
CA GLY A 151 7.92 19.78 6.82
C GLY A 151 8.93 19.16 7.80
N ASP A 152 8.51 18.99 9.06
CA ASP A 152 9.32 18.35 10.10
C ASP A 152 9.67 16.90 9.76
N TYR A 153 8.76 16.19 9.09
CA TYR A 153 8.96 14.80 8.69
C TYR A 153 10.06 14.67 7.63
N ARG A 154 10.16 15.64 6.71
CA ARG A 154 11.23 15.71 5.69
C ARG A 154 12.58 16.04 6.30
N GLY A 155 12.63 17.02 7.22
CA GLY A 155 13.87 17.44 7.90
C GLY A 155 14.45 16.43 8.89
N GLY A 156 13.81 15.28 9.11
CA GLY A 156 14.26 14.23 10.04
C GLY A 156 15.13 13.13 9.43
N GLY A 157 15.65 13.30 8.20
CA GLY A 157 16.41 12.28 7.47
C GLY A 157 17.68 12.78 6.78
N ALA A 158 18.19 13.96 7.15
CA ALA A 158 19.49 14.47 6.72
C ALA A 158 20.41 14.63 7.93
N GLY A 159 21.14 13.54 8.20
CA GLY A 159 22.23 13.40 9.15
C GLY A 159 22.94 12.10 8.81
#